data_AF-A0A851KWQ4-F1
#
_entry.id   AF-A0A851KWQ4-F1
#
_cell.length_a   1.000
_cell.length_b   1.000
_cell.length_c   1.000
_cell.angle_alpha   90.00
_cell.angle_beta   90.00
_cell.angle_gamma   90.00
#
_symmetry.space_group_name_H-M   'P 1'
#
loop_
_entity.id
_entity.type
_entity.pdbx_description
1 polymer ?
#
loop_
_entity_poly.entity_id
_entity_poly.type
_entity_poly.pdbx_seq_one_letter_code
_entity_poly.pdbx_strand_id
1 'polypeptide(L)'
;RPPEDEEEEVEVGWQEKLFSQFEVDLYLNESACQTPLDWQYHEEIRKLEKAGGRKNCRIFTYTDHDRFTNLEELCQKVTDLDHEVPSYLVERMANVRRRRQDRRSVEASSLKSKIITWEPSEEFIKNNHVINTPVQTMYIMGDLGPYGKLGHREYENVLCTIKVDGNGVITVKPDFTGTKGAYRIELDGEKREVWEYTIENASAQVQPEEEEREQRVFRELYGRHRDYLSGLVGSDFEMPLPGTLRLLVNGEIVSAQGYEYDNLYVHFFLELPNQWSSFPFQQLSGVTQTCATKAVGLDNVAYFCYPFTVEMFYTQEDEGVFPYSLPQWPVLYFEVLSLDFWQRYRVEGYGSLVLPTCPGVHMLTIPTWRPVGLGPVAEMRRFFIGGSPELEDLTYIRIPSTFKGKRLSRFGFRTESTGSVTFRLCCLQQSRAFLENSALRKHMQSVLDRLGGFSQQSSVYNVLEAFQRARRRMQEARESLPQDLINTSASAV
;
A
#
# COMPACT_ATOMS: atom_id res chain seq x y z
N ARG A 1 0.00 -43.47 42.18
CA ARG A 1 -0.91 -43.40 41.03
C ARG A 1 -1.73 -42.14 41.22
N PRO A 2 -1.58 -41.12 40.38
CA PRO A 2 -2.56 -40.04 40.35
C PRO A 2 -3.89 -40.65 39.87
N PRO A 3 -5.05 -40.15 40.35
CA PRO A 3 -6.35 -40.68 39.97
C PRO A 3 -6.66 -40.37 38.49
N GLU A 4 -7.41 -41.25 37.85
CA GLU A 4 -7.72 -41.29 36.41
C GLU A 4 -8.72 -40.20 35.92
N ASP A 5 -8.91 -39.10 36.67
CA ASP A 5 -9.89 -38.05 36.38
C ASP A 5 -9.23 -36.65 36.39
N GLU A 6 -8.23 -36.41 35.54
CA GLU A 6 -7.54 -35.11 35.45
C GLU A 6 -8.03 -34.20 34.29
N GLU A 7 -8.94 -34.68 33.44
CA GLU A 7 -9.47 -33.93 32.30
C GLU A 7 -10.95 -33.54 32.53
N GLU A 8 -11.28 -32.26 32.36
CA GLU A 8 -12.65 -31.74 32.44
C GLU A 8 -13.04 -31.17 31.07
N GLU A 9 -14.11 -31.70 30.48
CA GLU A 9 -14.65 -31.27 29.20
C GLU A 9 -16.07 -30.73 29.39
N VAL A 10 -16.34 -29.54 28.85
CA VAL A 10 -17.64 -28.87 28.96
C VAL A 10 -18.01 -28.21 27.64
N GLU A 11 -19.18 -28.58 27.11
CA GLU A 11 -19.82 -27.86 26.01
C GLU A 11 -20.55 -26.64 26.54
N VAL A 12 -20.29 -25.47 25.94
CA VAL A 12 -20.83 -24.18 26.41
C VAL A 12 -21.56 -23.47 25.27
N GLY A 13 -22.84 -23.17 25.46
CA GLY A 13 -23.64 -22.35 24.57
C GLY A 13 -23.36 -20.84 24.69
N TRP A 14 -23.68 -20.08 23.64
CA TRP A 14 -23.56 -18.62 23.68
C TRP A 14 -24.46 -18.01 24.77
N GLN A 15 -23.85 -17.23 25.67
CA GLN A 15 -24.47 -16.64 26.87
C GLN A 15 -25.05 -17.68 27.85
N GLU A 16 -24.59 -18.93 27.79
CA GLU A 16 -24.91 -19.94 28.81
C GLU A 16 -24.13 -19.68 30.11
N LYS A 17 -24.82 -19.73 31.24
CA LYS A 17 -24.24 -19.49 32.57
C LYS A 17 -23.84 -20.80 33.25
N LEU A 18 -22.57 -20.92 33.57
CA LEU A 18 -21.99 -21.96 34.41
C LEU A 18 -21.39 -21.29 35.63
N PHE A 19 -21.81 -21.73 36.82
CA PHE A 19 -21.42 -21.08 38.08
C PHE A 19 -20.06 -21.56 38.59
N SER A 20 -19.21 -20.64 39.02
CA SER A 20 -17.97 -20.97 39.75
C SER A 20 -18.26 -21.38 41.19
N GLN A 21 -17.30 -22.04 41.88
CA GLN A 21 -17.48 -22.37 43.30
C GLN A 21 -17.60 -21.10 44.14
N PHE A 22 -16.88 -20.04 43.76
CA PHE A 22 -16.99 -18.72 44.38
C PHE A 22 -18.39 -18.12 44.23
N GLU A 23 -18.98 -18.17 43.02
CA GLU A 23 -20.33 -17.66 42.78
C GLU A 23 -21.39 -18.46 43.53
N VAL A 24 -21.22 -19.78 43.64
CA VAL A 24 -22.11 -20.62 44.45
C VAL A 24 -22.08 -20.17 45.92
N ASP A 25 -20.90 -20.03 46.51
CA ASP A 25 -20.74 -19.63 47.90
C ASP A 25 -21.25 -18.19 48.15
N LEU A 26 -21.07 -17.30 47.16
CA LEU A 26 -21.55 -15.93 47.21
C LEU A 26 -23.08 -15.86 47.15
N TYR A 27 -23.69 -16.48 46.13
CA TYR A 27 -25.12 -16.36 45.87
C TYR A 27 -25.96 -17.27 46.74
N LEU A 28 -25.42 -18.32 47.37
CA LEU A 28 -26.12 -19.06 48.42
C LEU A 28 -26.49 -18.17 49.63
N ASN A 29 -25.68 -17.15 49.90
CA ASN A 29 -25.92 -16.20 50.98
C ASN A 29 -26.94 -15.13 50.56
N GLU A 30 -28.15 -15.20 51.10
CA GLU A 30 -29.24 -14.24 50.80
C GLU A 30 -28.86 -12.78 51.08
N SER A 31 -27.95 -12.52 52.03
CA SER A 31 -27.45 -11.17 52.33
C SER A 31 -26.55 -10.57 51.25
N ALA A 32 -25.97 -11.39 50.38
CA ALA A 32 -25.11 -10.93 49.29
C ALA A 32 -25.91 -10.59 48.01
N CYS A 33 -27.14 -11.06 47.90
CA CYS A 33 -28.01 -10.84 46.73
C CYS A 33 -28.66 -9.44 46.75
N GLN A 34 -28.13 -8.52 45.95
CA GLN A 34 -28.61 -7.12 45.92
C GLN A 34 -29.43 -6.80 44.67
N THR A 35 -29.18 -7.47 43.55
CA THR A 35 -29.85 -7.21 42.27
C THR A 35 -30.87 -8.30 41.91
N PRO A 36 -31.84 -8.00 41.03
CA PRO A 36 -32.77 -9.00 40.51
C PRO A 36 -32.06 -10.19 39.85
N LEU A 37 -30.90 -9.95 39.22
CA LEU A 37 -30.09 -11.00 38.61
C LEU A 37 -29.46 -11.92 39.67
N ASP A 38 -28.95 -11.36 40.77
CA ASP A 38 -28.39 -12.15 41.88
C ASP A 38 -29.47 -13.07 42.49
N TRP A 39 -30.71 -12.60 42.59
CA TRP A 39 -31.85 -13.43 43.04
C TRP A 39 -32.20 -14.54 42.05
N GLN A 40 -32.08 -14.30 40.74
CA GLN A 40 -32.25 -15.34 39.72
C GLN A 40 -31.15 -16.42 39.86
N TYR A 41 -29.89 -16.01 40.02
CA TYR A 41 -28.78 -16.94 40.24
C TYR A 41 -28.94 -17.73 41.55
N HIS A 42 -29.40 -17.10 42.62
CA HIS A 42 -29.72 -17.80 43.87
C HIS A 42 -30.76 -18.91 43.69
N GLU A 43 -31.84 -18.65 42.95
CA GLU A 43 -32.85 -19.66 42.65
C GLU A 43 -32.32 -20.80 41.77
N GLU A 44 -31.49 -20.47 40.77
CA GLU A 44 -30.87 -21.44 39.86
C GLU A 44 -29.89 -22.36 40.62
N ILE A 45 -29.06 -21.80 41.49
CA ILE A 45 -28.14 -22.55 42.34
C ILE A 45 -28.91 -23.48 43.29
N ARG A 46 -29.98 -23.01 43.93
CA ARG A 46 -30.85 -23.89 44.76
C ARG A 46 -31.49 -25.01 43.97
N LYS A 47 -31.86 -24.79 42.70
CA LYS A 47 -32.38 -25.85 41.82
C LYS A 47 -31.29 -26.85 41.46
N LEU A 48 -30.06 -26.39 41.22
CA LEU A 48 -28.90 -27.23 40.94
C LEU A 48 -28.51 -28.10 42.14
N GLU A 49 -28.50 -27.56 43.36
CA GLU A 49 -28.25 -28.35 44.58
C GLU A 49 -29.28 -29.48 44.74
N LYS A 50 -30.56 -29.20 44.46
CA LYS A 50 -31.64 -30.21 44.50
C LYS A 50 -31.52 -31.26 43.39
N ALA A 51 -30.90 -30.92 42.27
CA ALA A 51 -30.75 -31.77 41.10
C ALA A 51 -29.49 -32.66 41.13
N GLY A 52 -28.71 -32.62 42.22
CA GLY A 52 -27.50 -33.44 42.37
C GLY A 52 -26.17 -32.68 42.21
N GLY A 53 -26.20 -31.35 42.25
CA GLY A 53 -25.00 -30.50 42.21
C GLY A 53 -24.70 -29.93 40.82
N ARG A 54 -23.50 -29.33 40.70
CA ARG A 54 -23.01 -28.72 39.47
C ARG A 54 -22.51 -29.78 38.49
N LYS A 55 -22.73 -29.54 37.19
CA LYS A 55 -22.15 -30.36 36.11
C LYS A 55 -20.68 -30.04 35.85
N ASN A 56 -20.29 -28.80 36.17
CA ASN A 56 -18.95 -28.27 36.01
C ASN A 56 -18.20 -28.25 37.35
N CYS A 57 -16.89 -28.45 37.30
CA CYS A 57 -16.01 -28.47 38.46
C CYS A 57 -15.13 -27.21 38.50
N ARG A 58 -14.27 -27.03 37.49
CA ARG A 58 -13.30 -25.92 37.37
C ARG A 58 -13.66 -24.95 36.26
N ILE A 59 -14.34 -25.38 35.19
CA ILE A 59 -14.70 -24.52 34.06
C ILE A 59 -16.00 -23.80 34.36
N PHE A 60 -16.07 -22.49 34.15
CA PHE A 60 -17.28 -21.68 34.39
C PHE A 60 -17.36 -20.48 33.45
N THR A 61 -18.46 -19.73 33.47
CA THR A 61 -18.67 -18.64 32.51
C THR A 61 -19.09 -17.33 33.16
N TYR A 62 -18.60 -16.23 32.61
CA TYR A 62 -19.15 -14.89 32.83
C TYR A 62 -19.86 -14.41 31.56
N THR A 63 -21.14 -14.11 31.70
CA THR A 63 -22.00 -13.60 30.64
C THR A 63 -21.92 -12.06 30.54
N ASP A 64 -22.49 -11.47 29.48
CA ASP A 64 -22.49 -10.01 29.27
C ASP A 64 -23.22 -9.25 30.39
N HIS A 65 -24.08 -9.95 31.12
CA HIS A 65 -24.90 -9.40 32.19
C HIS A 65 -24.19 -9.45 33.55
N ASP A 66 -23.10 -10.22 33.65
CA ASP A 66 -22.32 -10.36 34.88
C ASP A 66 -21.44 -9.14 35.14
N ARG A 67 -21.19 -8.87 36.42
CA ARG A 67 -20.30 -7.79 36.87
C ARG A 67 -18.84 -8.19 36.79
N PHE A 68 -18.43 -8.82 35.70
CA PHE A 68 -17.05 -9.19 35.44
C PHE A 68 -16.42 -8.19 34.47
N THR A 69 -15.22 -7.72 34.79
CA THR A 69 -14.42 -6.88 33.91
C THR A 69 -13.03 -7.47 33.88
N ASN A 70 -12.62 -7.98 32.72
CA ASN A 70 -11.26 -8.47 32.54
C ASN A 70 -10.30 -7.26 32.52
N LEU A 71 -9.61 -7.05 33.64
CA LEU A 71 -8.63 -5.96 33.80
C LEU A 71 -7.39 -6.18 32.92
N GLU A 72 -7.06 -7.42 32.57
CA GLU A 72 -5.92 -7.76 31.70
C GLU A 72 -6.17 -7.36 30.24
N GLU A 73 -7.42 -7.36 29.78
CA GLU A 73 -7.76 -6.84 28.44
C GLU A 73 -7.56 -5.31 28.34
N LEU A 74 -7.70 -4.58 29.45
CA LEU A 74 -7.50 -3.12 29.47
C LEU A 74 -6.01 -2.75 29.49
N CYS A 75 -5.16 -3.65 30.00
CA CYS A 75 -3.73 -3.46 30.19
C CYS A 75 -2.92 -4.46 29.36
N GLN A 76 -3.21 -4.60 28.06
CA GLN A 76 -2.34 -5.37 27.16
C GLN A 76 -0.97 -4.70 27.06
N LYS A 77 -0.01 -5.19 27.85
CA LYS A 77 1.41 -4.99 27.59
C LYS A 77 1.71 -5.63 26.24
N VAL A 78 2.21 -4.85 25.28
CA VAL A 78 2.57 -5.34 23.94
C VAL A 78 3.95 -6.00 23.98
N THR A 79 4.69 -5.78 25.07
CA THR A 79 6.05 -6.29 25.30
C THR A 79 6.11 -7.14 26.57
N ASP A 80 7.13 -8.00 26.60
CA ASP A 80 7.59 -8.81 27.73
C ASP A 80 8.27 -7.98 28.84
N LEU A 81 8.24 -6.64 28.75
CA LEU A 81 8.87 -5.75 29.70
C LEU A 81 7.95 -5.50 30.92
N ASP A 82 8.44 -5.82 32.11
CA ASP A 82 7.69 -5.66 33.37
C ASP A 82 7.17 -4.23 33.62
N HIS A 83 7.84 -3.22 33.03
CA HIS A 83 7.57 -1.80 33.17
C HIS A 83 7.18 -1.12 31.84
N GLU A 84 6.34 -1.74 31.02
CA GLU A 84 5.76 -1.07 29.85
C GLU A 84 4.84 0.09 30.28
N VAL A 85 5.22 1.32 29.91
CA VAL A 85 4.40 2.52 30.16
C VAL A 85 3.40 2.66 29.01
N PRO A 86 2.07 2.65 29.26
CA PRO A 86 1.08 2.84 28.22
C PRO A 86 1.29 4.15 27.48
N SER A 87 1.09 4.14 26.16
CA SER A 87 1.15 5.40 25.41
C SER A 87 0.03 6.35 25.85
N TYR A 88 0.26 7.65 25.72
CA TYR A 88 -0.73 8.70 26.00
C TYR A 88 -2.09 8.46 25.33
N LEU A 89 -2.11 7.87 24.13
CA LEU A 89 -3.34 7.50 23.42
C LEU A 89 -4.08 6.33 24.10
N VAL A 90 -3.35 5.33 24.58
CA VAL A 90 -3.91 4.17 25.29
C VAL A 90 -4.56 4.61 26.60
N GLU A 91 -3.89 5.47 27.38
CA GLU A 91 -4.45 6.01 28.64
C GLU A 91 -5.74 6.82 28.40
N ARG A 92 -5.80 7.60 27.32
CA ARG A 92 -7.01 8.35 26.96
C ARG A 92 -8.14 7.46 26.46
N MET A 93 -7.82 6.36 25.77
CA MET A 93 -8.80 5.40 25.25
C MET A 93 -9.31 4.43 26.33
N ALA A 94 -8.51 4.10 27.34
CA ALA A 94 -8.89 3.21 28.45
C ALA A 94 -10.10 3.74 29.24
N ASN A 95 -10.23 5.07 29.36
CA ASN A 95 -11.31 5.73 30.10
C ASN A 95 -12.57 6.03 29.26
N VAL A 96 -12.57 5.67 27.97
CA VAL A 96 -13.76 5.88 27.12
C VAL A 96 -14.81 4.83 27.49
N ARG A 97 -15.87 5.27 28.16
CA ARG A 97 -16.98 4.39 28.57
C ARG A 97 -17.70 3.83 27.35
N ARG A 98 -17.65 2.51 27.17
CA ARG A 98 -18.51 1.79 26.23
C ARG A 98 -19.93 1.71 26.80
N ARG A 99 -20.73 2.76 26.67
CA ARG A 99 -22.10 2.76 27.20
C ARG A 99 -23.04 1.96 26.28
N ARG A 100 -23.85 1.08 26.87
CA ARG A 100 -25.05 0.47 26.24
C ARG A 100 -25.89 1.58 25.62
N GLN A 101 -26.15 1.51 24.31
CA GLN A 101 -27.30 2.17 23.73
C GLN A 101 -28.49 1.25 24.03
N ASP A 102 -29.44 1.72 24.84
CA ASP A 102 -30.67 0.97 25.14
C ASP A 102 -31.29 0.45 23.84
N ARG A 103 -31.75 -0.81 23.86
CA ARG A 103 -32.57 -1.42 22.81
C ARG A 103 -33.82 -0.56 22.61
N ARG A 104 -33.73 0.46 21.76
CA ARG A 104 -34.90 1.03 21.10
C ARG A 104 -35.20 0.15 19.90
N SER A 105 -36.47 -0.21 19.78
CA SER A 105 -37.04 -0.90 18.63
C SER A 105 -36.48 -0.32 17.35
N VAL A 106 -36.04 -1.22 16.46
CA VAL A 106 -35.61 -0.91 15.10
C VAL A 106 -36.82 -0.40 14.32
N GLU A 107 -37.14 0.87 14.51
CA GLU A 107 -38.01 1.62 13.63
C GLU A 107 -37.32 2.93 13.29
N ALA A 108 -37.22 3.16 11.97
CA ALA A 108 -36.63 4.30 11.31
C ALA A 108 -35.11 4.46 11.47
N SER A 109 -34.44 4.33 10.33
CA SER A 109 -33.24 5.09 9.99
C SER A 109 -33.41 6.55 10.43
N SER A 110 -33.03 6.86 11.67
CA SER A 110 -32.82 8.23 12.10
C SER A 110 -31.61 8.71 11.33
N LEU A 111 -31.86 9.49 10.27
CA LEU A 111 -30.89 10.36 9.64
C LEU A 111 -30.08 10.99 10.77
N LYS A 112 -28.79 10.63 10.89
CA LYS A 112 -27.88 11.30 11.83
C LYS A 112 -27.94 12.78 11.48
N SER A 113 -28.72 13.54 12.24
CA SER A 113 -28.83 14.98 12.06
C SER A 113 -27.43 15.52 12.27
N LYS A 114 -26.83 16.07 11.21
CA LYS A 114 -25.53 16.74 11.27
C LYS A 114 -25.69 18.06 12.02
N ILE A 115 -26.01 17.98 13.31
CA ILE A 115 -26.11 19.12 14.20
C ILE A 115 -24.66 19.47 14.58
N ILE A 116 -24.22 20.65 14.15
CA ILE A 116 -22.91 21.19 14.52
C ILE A 116 -23.07 21.83 15.89
N THR A 117 -22.50 21.21 16.91
CA THR A 117 -22.38 21.79 18.25
C THR A 117 -21.15 22.70 18.25
N TRP A 118 -21.36 24.02 18.30
CA TRP A 118 -20.27 25.02 18.24
C TRP A 118 -19.31 24.94 19.44
N GLU A 119 -19.81 24.51 20.60
CA GLU A 119 -19.02 24.30 21.83
C GLU A 119 -19.34 22.93 22.43
N PRO A 120 -18.71 21.85 21.94
CA PRO A 120 -18.96 20.51 22.46
C PRO A 120 -18.30 20.32 23.83
N SER A 121 -19.01 19.72 24.79
CA SER A 121 -18.42 19.36 26.09
C SER A 121 -17.35 18.26 25.94
N GLU A 122 -16.39 18.17 26.87
CA GLU A 122 -15.36 17.12 26.82
C GLU A 122 -15.95 15.71 26.78
N GLU A 123 -17.09 15.49 27.44
CA GLU A 123 -17.82 14.23 27.41
C GLU A 123 -18.46 13.99 26.04
N PHE A 124 -19.01 15.02 25.39
CA PHE A 124 -19.58 14.93 24.04
C PHE A 124 -18.50 14.61 22.99
N ILE A 125 -17.32 15.23 23.12
CA ILE A 125 -16.14 14.93 22.29
C ILE A 125 -15.75 13.46 22.48
N LYS A 126 -15.55 13.00 23.73
CA LYS A 126 -15.18 11.61 24.04
C LYS A 126 -16.18 10.59 23.48
N ASN A 127 -17.47 10.88 23.56
CA ASN A 127 -18.53 9.96 23.14
C ASN A 127 -18.72 9.89 21.61
N ASN A 128 -18.48 10.98 20.88
CA ASN A 128 -18.68 11.02 19.42
C ASN A 128 -17.46 10.61 18.60
N HIS A 129 -16.25 10.65 19.18
CA HIS A 129 -15.03 10.21 18.50
C HIS A 129 -14.84 8.68 18.48
N VAL A 130 -15.61 7.94 19.27
CA VAL A 130 -15.55 6.47 19.30
C VAL A 130 -16.84 5.91 18.74
N ILE A 131 -16.73 5.20 17.61
CA ILE A 131 -17.82 4.39 17.08
C ILE A 131 -17.99 3.22 18.05
N ASN A 132 -18.88 3.40 19.03
CA ASN A 132 -19.17 2.39 20.02
C ASN A 132 -20.15 1.39 19.39
N THR A 133 -19.63 0.47 18.58
CA THR A 133 -20.42 -0.69 18.14
C THR A 133 -20.83 -1.45 19.41
N PRO A 134 -22.12 -1.69 19.65
CA PRO A 134 -22.52 -2.48 20.81
C PRO A 134 -21.91 -3.88 20.66
N VAL A 135 -21.09 -4.28 21.62
CA VAL A 135 -20.45 -5.60 21.66
C VAL A 135 -20.99 -6.34 22.85
N GLN A 136 -21.50 -7.55 22.64
CA GLN A 136 -21.80 -8.48 23.72
C GLN A 136 -20.57 -9.35 23.97
N THR A 137 -20.19 -9.50 25.23
CA THR A 137 -19.00 -10.28 25.60
C THR A 137 -19.37 -11.46 26.49
N MET A 138 -18.69 -12.58 26.32
CA MET A 138 -18.76 -13.76 27.17
C MET A 138 -17.33 -14.23 27.44
N TYR A 139 -17.05 -14.59 28.69
CA TYR A 139 -15.78 -15.16 29.10
C TYR A 139 -16.00 -16.59 29.58
N ILE A 140 -15.18 -17.51 29.07
CA ILE A 140 -15.03 -18.86 29.57
C ILE A 140 -13.79 -18.86 30.45
N MET A 141 -13.99 -19.22 31.72
CA MET A 141 -13.01 -19.14 32.78
C MET A 141 -12.67 -20.54 33.30
N GLY A 142 -11.48 -20.68 33.89
CA GLY A 142 -11.06 -21.87 34.61
C GLY A 142 -10.53 -21.49 36.00
N ASP A 143 -10.97 -22.22 37.03
CA ASP A 143 -10.38 -22.16 38.37
C ASP A 143 -9.17 -23.11 38.42
N LEU A 144 -7.96 -22.51 38.39
CA LEU A 144 -6.69 -23.23 38.42
C LEU A 144 -6.17 -23.43 39.84
N GLY A 145 -7.03 -23.34 40.85
CA GLY A 145 -6.66 -23.52 42.25
C GLY A 145 -6.17 -24.94 42.57
N PRO A 146 -5.28 -25.10 43.56
CA PRO A 146 -4.84 -26.42 44.01
C PRO A 146 -6.01 -27.20 44.62
N TYR A 147 -5.93 -28.54 44.57
CA TYR A 147 -6.98 -29.43 45.05
C TYR A 147 -7.48 -29.06 46.45
N GLY A 148 -8.79 -28.84 46.57
CA GLY A 148 -9.45 -28.46 47.82
C GLY A 148 -9.50 -26.97 48.15
N LYS A 149 -8.95 -26.09 47.28
CA LYS A 149 -9.03 -24.62 47.40
C LYS A 149 -9.71 -23.97 46.19
N LEU A 150 -10.84 -24.54 45.76
CA LEU A 150 -11.67 -23.93 44.70
C LEU A 150 -12.47 -22.75 45.27
N GLY A 151 -12.71 -21.73 44.44
CA GLY A 151 -13.54 -20.58 44.81
C GLY A 151 -12.76 -19.36 45.33
N HIS A 152 -11.45 -19.29 45.10
CA HIS A 152 -10.69 -18.06 45.32
C HIS A 152 -10.47 -17.33 43.99
N ARG A 153 -10.83 -16.04 43.94
CA ARG A 153 -10.70 -15.20 42.73
C ARG A 153 -9.28 -15.08 42.19
N GLU A 154 -8.27 -15.34 43.00
CA GLU A 154 -6.85 -15.29 42.63
C GLU A 154 -6.44 -16.42 41.67
N TYR A 155 -7.19 -17.52 41.63
CA TYR A 155 -6.91 -18.66 40.75
C TYR A 155 -7.81 -18.69 39.50
N GLU A 156 -8.73 -17.73 39.34
CA GLU A 156 -9.61 -17.62 38.18
C GLU A 156 -8.82 -17.06 36.98
N ASN A 157 -8.68 -17.87 35.93
CA ASN A 157 -8.01 -17.48 34.69
C ASN A 157 -8.95 -17.52 33.49
N VAL A 158 -8.74 -16.62 32.54
CA VAL A 158 -9.55 -16.53 31.31
C VAL A 158 -9.04 -17.55 30.30
N LEU A 159 -9.86 -18.54 29.98
CA LEU A 159 -9.52 -19.57 28.98
C LEU A 159 -9.88 -19.11 27.57
N CYS A 160 -11.05 -18.47 27.41
CA CYS A 160 -11.54 -17.98 26.12
C CYS A 160 -12.46 -16.76 26.28
N THR A 161 -12.34 -15.80 25.37
CA THR A 161 -13.19 -14.62 25.27
C THR A 161 -13.92 -14.66 23.93
N ILE A 162 -15.25 -14.60 23.98
CA ILE A 162 -16.11 -14.52 22.80
C ILE A 162 -16.79 -13.16 22.78
N LYS A 163 -16.63 -12.41 21.69
CA LYS A 163 -17.22 -11.08 21.49
C LYS A 163 -18.09 -11.08 20.24
N VAL A 164 -19.32 -10.62 20.35
CA VAL A 164 -20.26 -10.50 19.23
C VAL A 164 -20.61 -9.03 19.04
N ASP A 165 -20.22 -8.48 17.90
CA ASP A 165 -20.55 -7.11 17.52
C ASP A 165 -22.00 -7.00 17.04
N GLY A 166 -22.62 -5.83 17.19
CA GLY A 166 -23.95 -5.52 16.66
C GLY A 166 -24.10 -5.67 15.14
N ASN A 167 -22.99 -5.85 14.42
CA ASN A 167 -22.95 -6.14 12.99
C ASN A 167 -22.90 -7.65 12.68
N GLY A 168 -22.97 -8.52 13.69
CA GLY A 168 -22.92 -9.98 13.52
C GLY A 168 -21.52 -10.58 13.40
N VAL A 169 -20.46 -9.79 13.64
CA VAL A 169 -19.08 -10.29 13.64
C VAL A 169 -18.80 -10.94 14.99
N ILE A 170 -18.35 -12.20 14.95
CA ILE A 170 -17.95 -12.98 16.14
C ILE A 170 -16.43 -13.00 16.21
N THR A 171 -15.86 -12.57 17.33
CA THR A 171 -14.43 -12.60 17.61
C THR A 171 -14.19 -13.57 18.77
N VAL A 172 -13.33 -14.57 18.57
CA VAL A 172 -12.95 -15.56 19.58
C VAL A 172 -11.47 -15.42 19.90
N LYS A 173 -11.09 -15.37 21.17
CA LYS A 173 -9.70 -15.24 21.63
C LYS A 173 -9.45 -16.17 22.84
N PRO A 174 -8.49 -17.10 22.80
CA PRO A 174 -7.62 -17.43 21.68
C PRO A 174 -8.36 -18.19 20.56
N ASP A 175 -7.69 -18.40 19.43
CA ASP A 175 -8.23 -19.09 18.26
C ASP A 175 -8.57 -20.57 18.57
N PHE A 176 -9.36 -21.24 17.74
CA PHE A 176 -9.65 -22.66 17.94
C PHE A 176 -8.36 -23.50 17.76
N THR A 177 -8.14 -24.47 18.65
CA THR A 177 -6.89 -25.23 18.73
C THR A 177 -6.64 -26.03 17.46
N GLY A 178 -7.66 -26.68 16.88
CA GLY A 178 -7.57 -27.34 15.57
C GLY A 178 -6.35 -28.28 15.48
N THR A 179 -5.44 -28.02 14.53
CA THR A 179 -4.16 -28.77 14.38
C THR A 179 -2.99 -28.16 15.15
N LYS A 180 -3.18 -27.01 15.81
CA LYS A 180 -2.18 -26.39 16.68
C LYS A 180 -2.21 -27.15 18.02
N GLY A 181 -1.06 -27.33 18.66
CA GLY A 181 -1.00 -28.01 19.97
C GLY A 181 -1.79 -27.28 21.06
N ALA A 182 -2.05 -27.96 22.18
CA ALA A 182 -2.80 -27.42 23.32
C ALA A 182 -2.22 -26.08 23.84
N TYR A 183 -3.10 -25.19 24.29
CA TYR A 183 -2.72 -23.94 24.94
C TYR A 183 -2.15 -24.21 26.32
N ARG A 184 -1.13 -23.44 26.72
CA ARG A 184 -0.43 -23.60 28.00
C ARG A 184 -0.61 -22.36 28.88
N ILE A 185 -0.99 -22.58 30.14
CA ILE A 185 -1.03 -21.55 31.18
C ILE A 185 -0.02 -21.93 32.25
N GLU A 186 0.95 -21.05 32.49
CA GLU A 186 1.95 -21.20 33.55
C GLU A 186 1.58 -20.27 34.70
N LEU A 187 1.39 -20.83 35.90
CA LEU A 187 1.12 -20.04 37.11
C LEU A 187 2.44 -19.59 37.77
N ASP A 188 2.53 -18.30 38.12
CA ASP A 188 3.66 -17.72 38.86
C ASP A 188 3.62 -18.12 40.34
N GLY A 189 4.05 -19.35 40.65
CA GLY A 189 4.17 -19.88 42.01
C GLY A 189 5.52 -20.57 42.27
N GLU A 190 5.83 -20.86 43.54
CA GLU A 190 7.04 -21.60 43.95
C GLU A 190 7.14 -23.00 43.29
N LYS A 191 6.00 -23.56 42.87
CA LYS A 191 5.89 -24.71 41.99
C LYS A 191 5.31 -24.23 40.66
N ARG A 192 6.08 -24.36 39.58
CA ARG A 192 5.60 -24.11 38.21
C ARG A 192 4.60 -25.20 37.82
N GLU A 193 3.34 -24.98 38.14
CA GLU A 193 2.22 -25.81 37.65
C GLU A 193 1.86 -25.31 36.25
N VAL A 194 1.85 -26.23 35.27
CA VAL A 194 1.55 -25.95 33.87
C VAL A 194 0.23 -26.64 33.54
N TRP A 195 -0.75 -25.85 33.09
CA TRP A 195 -2.05 -26.34 32.65
C TRP A 195 -2.10 -26.36 31.13
N GLU A 196 -2.63 -27.43 30.56
CA GLU A 196 -2.89 -27.55 29.12
C GLU A 196 -4.40 -27.56 28.86
N TYR A 197 -4.87 -26.78 27.88
CA TYR A 197 -6.28 -26.76 27.49
C TYR A 197 -6.47 -26.62 25.97
N THR A 198 -7.60 -27.11 25.47
CA THR A 198 -7.97 -27.05 24.05
C THR A 198 -9.32 -26.35 23.89
N ILE A 199 -9.53 -25.69 22.75
CA ILE A 199 -10.80 -25.06 22.38
C ILE A 199 -11.20 -25.57 21.01
N GLU A 200 -12.37 -26.19 20.92
CA GLU A 200 -12.94 -26.69 19.67
C GLU A 200 -14.29 -26.02 19.39
N ASN A 201 -14.63 -25.88 18.10
CA ASN A 201 -15.91 -25.32 17.71
C ASN A 201 -16.97 -26.43 17.63
N ALA A 202 -17.89 -26.44 18.59
CA ALA A 202 -19.02 -27.38 18.65
C ALA A 202 -20.24 -26.95 17.80
N SER A 203 -20.18 -25.81 17.10
CA SER A 203 -21.31 -25.35 16.27
C SER A 203 -21.52 -26.25 15.04
N ALA A 204 -22.78 -26.39 14.60
CA ALA A 204 -23.09 -27.06 13.34
C ALA A 204 -22.31 -26.44 12.17
N GLN A 205 -21.75 -27.29 11.30
CA GLN A 205 -21.03 -26.81 10.12
C GLN A 205 -21.97 -26.04 9.20
N VAL A 206 -21.51 -24.85 8.77
CA VAL A 206 -22.23 -23.99 7.83
C VAL A 206 -22.52 -24.78 6.56
N GLN A 207 -23.77 -24.73 6.09
CA GLN A 207 -24.10 -25.40 4.83
C GLN A 207 -23.41 -24.70 3.66
N PRO A 208 -22.97 -25.44 2.62
CA PRO A 208 -22.29 -24.83 1.48
C PRO A 208 -23.12 -23.75 0.78
N GLU A 209 -24.47 -23.87 0.83
CA GLU A 209 -25.37 -22.83 0.31
C GLU A 209 -25.30 -21.50 1.08
N GLU A 210 -25.07 -21.56 2.39
CA GLU A 210 -24.96 -20.38 3.25
C GLU A 210 -23.59 -19.71 3.05
N GLU A 211 -22.53 -20.50 2.90
CA GLU A 211 -21.19 -20.00 2.58
C GLU A 211 -21.17 -19.26 1.23
N GLU A 212 -21.81 -19.80 0.19
CA GLU A 212 -21.93 -19.11 -1.10
C GLU A 212 -22.72 -17.80 -1.01
N ARG A 213 -23.75 -17.74 -0.15
CA ARG A 213 -24.52 -16.51 0.10
C ARG A 213 -23.66 -15.47 0.80
N GLU A 214 -22.88 -15.85 1.80
CA GLU A 214 -21.92 -14.95 2.47
C GLU A 214 -20.88 -14.40 1.49
N GLN A 215 -20.27 -15.28 0.69
CA GLN A 215 -19.29 -14.87 -0.33
C GLN A 215 -19.89 -13.89 -1.36
N ARG A 216 -21.16 -14.09 -1.75
CA ARG A 216 -21.88 -13.16 -2.62
C ARG A 216 -22.09 -11.80 -1.96
N VAL A 217 -22.51 -11.78 -0.70
CA VAL A 217 -22.69 -10.53 0.07
C VAL A 217 -21.36 -9.78 0.20
N PHE A 218 -20.26 -10.47 0.53
CA PHE A 218 -18.94 -9.85 0.56
C PHE A 218 -18.56 -9.25 -0.79
N ARG A 219 -18.76 -10.00 -1.89
CA ARG A 219 -18.45 -9.52 -3.24
C ARG A 219 -19.26 -8.27 -3.60
N GLU A 220 -20.55 -8.24 -3.27
CA GLU A 220 -21.39 -7.07 -3.47
C GLU A 220 -20.95 -5.89 -2.61
N LEU A 221 -20.54 -6.12 -1.36
CA LEU A 221 -20.06 -5.08 -0.46
C LEU A 221 -18.74 -4.46 -0.96
N TYR A 222 -17.79 -5.30 -1.38
CA TYR A 222 -16.56 -4.84 -2.03
C TYR A 222 -16.83 -4.12 -3.36
N GLY A 223 -17.80 -4.61 -4.14
CA GLY A 223 -18.26 -3.95 -5.37
C GLY A 223 -18.79 -2.54 -5.09
N ARG A 224 -19.72 -2.41 -4.14
CA ARG A 224 -20.26 -1.10 -3.70
C ARG A 224 -19.17 -0.21 -3.14
N HIS A 225 -18.20 -0.74 -2.41
CA HIS A 225 -17.08 0.03 -1.90
C HIS A 225 -16.19 0.55 -3.03
N ARG A 226 -15.90 -0.27 -4.04
CA ARG A 226 -15.19 0.14 -5.25
C ARG A 226 -15.95 1.24 -6.00
N ASP A 227 -17.27 1.10 -6.12
CA ASP A 227 -18.11 2.07 -6.82
C ASP A 227 -18.26 3.38 -6.02
N TYR A 228 -18.25 3.30 -4.69
CA TYR A 228 -18.17 4.46 -3.80
C TYR A 228 -16.83 5.20 -3.95
N LEU A 229 -15.71 4.46 -3.98
CA LEU A 229 -14.38 5.03 -4.20
C LEU A 229 -14.24 5.64 -5.60
N SER A 230 -14.78 4.99 -6.63
CA SER A 230 -14.77 5.56 -7.99
C SER A 230 -15.63 6.84 -8.07
N GLY A 231 -16.75 6.89 -7.35
CA GLY A 231 -17.57 8.10 -7.21
C GLY A 231 -16.86 9.24 -6.47
N LEU A 232 -15.95 8.95 -5.53
CA LEU A 232 -15.15 9.95 -4.82
C LEU A 232 -14.01 10.53 -5.65
N VAL A 233 -13.35 9.71 -6.47
CA VAL A 233 -12.19 10.13 -7.30
C VAL A 233 -12.64 10.93 -8.53
N GLY A 234 -13.86 10.69 -9.02
CA GLY A 234 -14.42 11.36 -10.19
C GLY A 234 -13.78 10.92 -11.52
N SER A 235 -14.22 11.53 -12.61
CA SER A 235 -13.69 11.31 -13.98
C SER A 235 -12.60 12.31 -14.38
N ASP A 236 -12.18 13.18 -13.45
CA ASP A 236 -11.35 14.34 -13.74
C ASP A 236 -9.87 13.98 -13.99
N PHE A 237 -9.47 12.76 -13.65
CA PHE A 237 -8.13 12.27 -13.95
C PHE A 237 -8.04 11.78 -15.40
N GLU A 238 -7.54 12.65 -16.27
CA GLU A 238 -7.36 12.37 -17.68
C GLU A 238 -6.39 11.19 -17.90
N MET A 239 -6.87 10.14 -18.57
CA MET A 239 -6.09 8.96 -18.89
C MET A 239 -5.68 8.96 -20.37
N PRO A 240 -4.40 8.72 -20.70
CA PRO A 240 -3.94 8.68 -22.08
C PRO A 240 -4.64 7.56 -22.87
N LEU A 241 -4.64 7.68 -24.19
CA LEU A 241 -5.21 6.67 -25.08
C LEU A 241 -4.53 5.30 -24.87
N PRO A 242 -5.26 4.18 -25.04
CA PRO A 242 -4.66 2.85 -25.06
C PRO A 242 -3.51 2.76 -26.09
N GLY A 243 -2.39 2.13 -25.73
CA GLY A 243 -1.22 2.01 -26.61
C GLY A 243 -0.32 3.25 -26.68
N THR A 244 -0.67 4.34 -25.98
CA THR A 244 0.16 5.56 -25.90
C THR A 244 0.90 5.63 -24.56
N LEU A 245 2.14 6.10 -24.60
CA LEU A 245 2.91 6.52 -23.42
C LEU A 245 2.93 8.06 -23.38
N ARG A 246 2.32 8.64 -22.35
CA ARG A 246 2.43 10.07 -22.04
C ARG A 246 3.65 10.28 -21.15
N LEU A 247 4.60 11.09 -21.61
CA LEU A 247 5.77 11.53 -20.88
C LEU A 247 5.62 13.02 -20.57
N LEU A 248 5.51 13.36 -19.30
CA LEU A 248 5.52 14.72 -18.82
C LEU A 248 6.86 15.00 -18.16
N VAL A 249 7.60 15.99 -18.69
CA VAL A 249 8.89 16.40 -18.16
C VAL A 249 8.79 17.83 -17.65
N ASN A 250 8.91 17.98 -16.34
CA ASN A 250 9.08 19.26 -15.69
C ASN A 250 10.57 19.47 -15.47
N GLY A 251 11.18 20.31 -16.29
CA GLY A 251 12.60 20.60 -16.25
C GLY A 251 12.92 21.96 -15.64
N GLU A 252 14.11 22.08 -15.10
CA GLU A 252 14.72 23.32 -14.64
C GLU A 252 16.16 23.38 -15.16
N ILE A 253 16.51 24.47 -15.86
CA ILE A 253 17.90 24.79 -16.16
C ILE A 253 18.44 25.50 -14.92
N VAL A 254 19.22 24.78 -14.12
CA VAL A 254 19.62 25.23 -12.78
C VAL A 254 20.75 26.25 -12.89
N SER A 255 21.87 25.83 -13.49
CA SER A 255 23.08 26.65 -13.54
C SER A 255 24.01 26.28 -14.68
N ALA A 256 24.86 27.23 -15.06
CA ALA A 256 26.00 27.07 -15.95
C ALA A 256 27.28 27.43 -15.19
N GLN A 257 28.35 26.64 -15.35
CA GLN A 257 29.63 26.88 -14.68
C GLN A 257 30.83 26.61 -15.58
N GLY A 258 31.94 27.30 -15.31
CA GLY A 258 33.22 27.06 -16.00
C GLY A 258 33.31 27.65 -17.41
N TYR A 259 32.66 28.79 -17.64
CA TYR A 259 32.73 29.54 -18.90
C TYR A 259 33.69 30.74 -18.78
N GLU A 260 34.24 31.18 -19.91
CA GLU A 260 35.26 32.26 -19.95
C GLU A 260 34.66 33.64 -19.64
N TYR A 261 33.46 33.89 -20.17
CA TYR A 261 32.78 35.19 -20.10
C TYR A 261 31.59 35.18 -19.15
N ASP A 262 31.26 36.38 -18.68
CA ASP A 262 30.13 36.65 -17.79
C ASP A 262 28.83 36.91 -18.57
N ASN A 263 27.70 37.04 -17.87
CA ASN A 263 26.36 37.31 -18.41
C ASN A 263 25.93 36.22 -19.40
N LEU A 264 25.76 35.03 -18.86
CA LEU A 264 25.40 33.85 -19.63
C LEU A 264 23.88 33.78 -19.83
N TYR A 265 23.45 33.20 -20.93
CA TYR A 265 22.07 32.75 -21.16
C TYR A 265 22.09 31.48 -22.00
N VAL A 266 21.04 30.68 -21.90
CA VAL A 266 20.94 29.39 -22.59
C VAL A 266 19.79 29.45 -23.58
N HIS A 267 20.08 29.11 -24.83
CA HIS A 267 19.07 28.82 -25.83
C HIS A 267 18.97 27.30 -25.98
N PHE A 268 17.77 26.76 -25.88
CA PHE A 268 17.54 25.33 -25.97
C PHE A 268 16.36 25.01 -26.87
N PHE A 269 16.38 23.83 -27.48
CA PHE A 269 15.22 23.26 -28.15
C PHE A 269 15.19 21.75 -28.00
N LEU A 270 13.99 21.20 -28.06
CA LEU A 270 13.72 19.77 -27.92
C LEU A 270 13.37 19.18 -29.29
N GLU A 271 14.17 18.21 -29.71
CA GLU A 271 13.89 17.41 -30.90
C GLU A 271 13.08 16.18 -30.50
N LEU A 272 11.93 16.00 -31.16
CA LEU A 272 11.06 14.84 -31.01
C LEU A 272 11.38 13.83 -32.14
N PRO A 273 11.82 12.60 -31.82
CA PRO A 273 12.04 11.57 -32.81
C PRO A 273 10.74 11.09 -33.47
N ASN A 274 10.88 10.27 -34.51
CA ASN A 274 9.74 9.58 -35.12
C ASN A 274 8.91 8.85 -34.04
N GLN A 275 7.59 8.83 -34.19
CA GLN A 275 6.61 8.25 -33.25
C GLN A 275 6.35 9.07 -31.97
N TRP A 276 7.10 10.16 -31.75
CA TRP A 276 6.81 11.13 -30.71
C TRP A 276 5.98 12.29 -31.26
N SER A 277 5.02 12.74 -30.46
CA SER A 277 4.18 13.89 -30.75
C SER A 277 4.06 14.76 -29.50
N SER A 278 3.81 16.05 -29.71
CA SER A 278 3.47 17.01 -28.66
C SER A 278 2.24 17.80 -29.08
N PHE A 279 1.66 18.56 -28.15
CA PHE A 279 0.59 19.46 -28.50
C PHE A 279 1.06 20.55 -29.49
N PRO A 280 0.24 20.97 -30.46
CA PRO A 280 0.63 21.97 -31.47
C PRO A 280 1.03 23.34 -30.90
N PHE A 281 0.48 23.70 -29.73
CA PHE A 281 0.74 24.96 -29.04
C PHE A 281 1.90 24.88 -28.05
N GLN A 282 2.48 23.69 -27.84
CA GLN A 282 3.56 23.51 -26.89
C GLN A 282 4.87 24.06 -27.45
N GLN A 283 5.52 24.94 -26.70
CA GLN A 283 6.79 25.51 -27.08
C GLN A 283 7.92 24.50 -26.83
N LEU A 284 8.54 24.00 -27.90
CA LEU A 284 9.65 23.05 -27.82
C LEU A 284 11.02 23.74 -27.77
N SER A 285 11.08 25.05 -27.95
CA SER A 285 12.30 25.86 -27.84
C SER A 285 12.14 26.99 -26.84
N GLY A 286 13.23 27.43 -26.22
CA GLY A 286 13.20 28.47 -25.21
C GLY A 286 14.55 29.15 -25.04
N VAL A 287 14.50 30.36 -24.50
CA VAL A 287 15.68 31.17 -24.17
C VAL A 287 15.56 31.58 -22.70
N THR A 288 16.61 31.35 -21.92
CA THR A 288 16.64 31.80 -20.52
C THR A 288 16.90 33.29 -20.44
N GLN A 289 16.69 33.87 -19.27
CA GLN A 289 17.24 35.18 -18.94
C GLN A 289 18.77 35.17 -18.92
N THR A 290 19.35 36.36 -19.08
CA THR A 290 20.78 36.59 -18.91
C THR A 290 21.13 36.70 -17.44
N CYS A 291 22.08 35.88 -16.97
CA CYS A 291 22.52 35.83 -15.59
C CYS A 291 24.01 36.12 -15.47
N ALA A 292 24.37 37.05 -14.58
CA ALA A 292 25.73 37.26 -14.17
C ALA A 292 26.23 36.05 -13.34
N THR A 293 27.50 35.73 -13.51
CA THR A 293 28.22 34.68 -12.83
C THR A 293 28.62 35.16 -11.43
N LYS A 294 28.60 34.23 -10.49
CA LYS A 294 29.06 34.44 -9.11
C LYS A 294 30.17 33.44 -8.83
N ALA A 295 31.24 33.91 -8.20
CA ALA A 295 32.31 33.04 -7.72
C ALA A 295 31.78 32.15 -6.58
N VAL A 296 31.76 30.84 -6.82
CA VAL A 296 31.39 29.82 -5.84
C VAL A 296 32.58 28.86 -5.73
N GLY A 297 33.40 29.04 -4.69
CA GLY A 297 34.66 28.31 -4.56
C GLY A 297 35.69 28.78 -5.60
N LEU A 298 36.17 27.87 -6.44
CA LEU A 298 37.12 28.16 -7.54
C LEU A 298 36.42 28.43 -8.87
N ASP A 299 35.11 28.19 -8.96
CA ASP A 299 34.36 28.24 -10.21
C ASP A 299 33.42 29.46 -10.26
N ASN A 300 33.26 30.01 -11.47
CA ASN A 300 32.25 31.03 -11.76
C ASN A 300 30.96 30.34 -12.21
N VAL A 301 29.87 30.57 -11.49
CA VAL A 301 28.57 29.90 -11.68
C VAL A 301 27.47 30.93 -11.95
N ALA A 302 26.75 30.78 -13.06
CA ALA A 302 25.52 31.51 -13.35
C ALA A 302 24.30 30.65 -12.99
N TYR A 303 23.40 31.17 -12.15
CA TYR A 303 22.16 30.48 -11.77
C TYR A 303 20.99 31.03 -12.58
N PHE A 304 20.34 30.17 -13.37
CA PHE A 304 19.18 30.56 -14.17
C PHE A 304 17.88 30.24 -13.44
N CYS A 305 17.79 29.09 -12.79
CA CYS A 305 16.53 28.62 -12.18
C CYS A 305 15.34 28.72 -13.15
N TYR A 306 15.56 28.40 -14.43
CA TYR A 306 14.57 28.59 -15.48
C TYR A 306 13.71 27.33 -15.62
N PRO A 307 12.41 27.37 -15.26
CA PRO A 307 11.53 26.22 -15.37
C PRO A 307 10.98 26.09 -16.79
N PHE A 308 10.82 24.85 -17.25
CA PHE A 308 10.09 24.54 -18.48
C PHE A 308 9.32 23.23 -18.30
N THR A 309 8.17 23.13 -18.97
CA THR A 309 7.34 21.93 -18.94
C THR A 309 7.06 21.49 -20.37
N VAL A 310 7.28 20.21 -20.63
CA VAL A 310 7.05 19.60 -21.93
C VAL A 310 6.27 18.32 -21.73
N GLU A 311 5.16 18.22 -22.45
CA GLU A 311 4.33 17.04 -22.55
C GLU A 311 4.49 16.38 -23.92
N MET A 312 4.74 15.08 -23.92
CA MET A 312 5.01 14.32 -25.13
C MET A 312 4.26 12.99 -25.09
N PHE A 313 3.87 12.52 -26.26
CA PHE A 313 3.15 11.28 -26.45
C PHE A 313 3.93 10.39 -27.40
N TYR A 314 4.27 9.19 -26.94
CA TYR A 314 4.83 8.14 -27.76
C TYR A 314 3.73 7.17 -28.16
N THR A 315 3.55 6.99 -29.47
CA THR A 315 2.59 6.05 -30.05
C THR A 315 3.35 4.99 -30.83
N GLN A 316 3.24 3.72 -30.43
CA GLN A 316 3.82 2.62 -31.17
C GLN A 316 2.94 2.33 -32.40
N GLU A 317 3.48 2.51 -33.60
CA GLU A 317 2.81 2.07 -34.83
C GLU A 317 3.02 0.57 -35.03
N ASP A 318 1.96 -0.13 -35.45
CA ASP A 318 1.99 -1.56 -35.75
C ASP A 318 3.00 -1.89 -36.86
N GLU A 319 3.86 -2.85 -36.54
CA GLU A 319 4.75 -3.68 -37.38
C GLU A 319 4.95 -3.27 -38.85
N GLY A 320 6.17 -2.83 -39.16
CA GLY A 320 6.64 -2.81 -40.55
C GLY A 320 8.17 -2.75 -40.74
N VAL A 321 8.94 -2.29 -39.76
CA VAL A 321 10.37 -2.03 -39.97
C VAL A 321 11.20 -2.47 -38.76
N PHE A 322 11.66 -3.72 -38.83
CA PHE A 322 12.65 -4.39 -37.97
C PHE A 322 12.30 -4.51 -36.46
N PRO A 323 12.08 -5.73 -35.93
CA PRO A 323 11.78 -5.98 -34.50
C PRO A 323 12.97 -5.74 -33.53
N TYR A 324 14.01 -5.00 -33.95
CA TYR A 324 15.25 -4.81 -33.19
C TYR A 324 15.73 -3.34 -33.13
N SER A 325 14.97 -2.37 -33.67
CA SER A 325 15.34 -0.96 -33.52
C SER A 325 14.82 -0.43 -32.18
N LEU A 326 15.74 -0.07 -31.28
CA LEU A 326 15.38 0.60 -30.03
C LEU A 326 14.71 1.95 -30.38
N PRO A 327 13.57 2.30 -29.77
CA PRO A 327 12.91 3.58 -30.03
C PRO A 327 13.87 4.73 -29.70
N GLN A 328 13.97 5.69 -30.62
CA GLN A 328 14.74 6.90 -30.38
C GLN A 328 14.01 7.74 -29.31
N TRP A 329 14.76 8.27 -28.37
CA TRP A 329 14.24 9.04 -27.24
C TRP A 329 14.41 10.54 -27.46
N PRO A 330 13.51 11.41 -26.97
CA PRO A 330 13.61 12.86 -27.15
C PRO A 330 14.92 13.43 -26.61
N VAL A 331 15.49 14.38 -27.36
CA VAL A 331 16.79 14.98 -27.07
C VAL A 331 16.64 16.50 -27.00
N LEU A 332 17.10 17.06 -25.89
CA LEU A 332 17.20 18.49 -25.68
C LEU A 332 18.59 18.95 -26.11
N TYR A 333 18.66 19.81 -27.11
CA TYR A 333 19.88 20.49 -27.52
C TYR A 333 19.90 21.88 -26.92
N PHE A 334 21.09 22.35 -26.56
CA PHE A 334 21.24 23.67 -26.00
C PHE A 334 22.58 24.27 -26.38
N GLU A 335 22.59 25.58 -26.45
CA GLU A 335 23.77 26.41 -26.61
C GLU A 335 23.80 27.44 -25.47
N VAL A 336 24.99 27.63 -24.93
CA VAL A 336 25.29 28.63 -23.92
C VAL A 336 25.91 29.80 -24.63
N LEU A 337 25.36 30.98 -24.40
CA LEU A 337 25.82 32.22 -24.99
C LEU A 337 26.18 33.22 -23.89
N SER A 338 27.13 34.09 -24.17
CA SER A 338 27.46 35.24 -23.33
C SER A 338 27.09 36.55 -24.03
N LEU A 339 26.62 37.52 -23.26
CA LEU A 339 26.34 38.87 -23.74
C LEU A 339 27.16 39.89 -22.94
N ASP A 340 28.07 40.59 -23.60
CA ASP A 340 28.89 41.60 -22.92
C ASP A 340 28.28 43.01 -22.95
N PHE A 341 28.94 43.94 -22.24
CA PHE A 341 28.53 45.34 -22.16
C PHE A 341 28.49 46.05 -23.53
N TRP A 342 29.27 45.59 -24.51
CA TRP A 342 29.26 46.11 -25.88
C TRP A 342 28.20 45.43 -26.76
N GLN A 343 27.28 44.66 -26.17
CA GLN A 343 26.23 43.92 -26.87
C GLN A 343 26.78 42.92 -27.89
N ARG A 344 27.99 42.40 -27.66
CA ARG A 344 28.57 41.35 -28.50
C ARG A 344 28.07 40.00 -27.98
N TYR A 345 27.42 39.26 -28.87
CA TYR A 345 27.00 37.88 -28.61
C TYR A 345 28.16 36.93 -28.92
N ARG A 346 28.28 35.86 -28.13
CA ARG A 346 29.30 34.82 -28.30
C ARG A 346 28.71 33.48 -27.97
N VAL A 347 29.08 32.46 -28.73
CA VAL A 347 28.78 31.08 -28.37
C VAL A 347 29.87 30.57 -27.43
N GLU A 348 29.48 30.26 -26.20
CA GLU A 348 30.35 29.72 -25.17
C GLU A 348 30.44 28.19 -25.24
N GLY A 349 29.35 27.51 -25.60
CA GLY A 349 29.37 26.07 -25.76
C GLY A 349 28.06 25.47 -26.23
N TYR A 350 28.16 24.29 -26.83
CA TYR A 350 27.08 23.47 -27.31
C TYR A 350 26.97 22.19 -26.48
N GLY A 351 25.74 21.75 -26.21
CA GLY A 351 25.47 20.52 -25.47
C GLY A 351 24.19 19.84 -25.94
N SER A 352 24.10 18.55 -25.64
CA SER A 352 22.90 17.75 -25.90
C SER A 352 22.60 16.85 -24.70
N LEU A 353 21.33 16.72 -24.37
CA LEU A 353 20.82 15.93 -23.26
C LEU A 353 19.70 15.01 -23.75
N VAL A 354 19.89 13.70 -23.62
CA VAL A 354 18.78 12.75 -23.83
C VAL A 354 17.92 12.78 -22.59
N LEU A 355 16.60 12.93 -22.75
CA LEU A 355 15.70 12.94 -21.59
C LEU A 355 15.76 11.60 -20.85
N PRO A 356 15.65 11.59 -19.50
CA PRO A 356 15.65 10.36 -18.73
C PRO A 356 14.55 9.39 -19.17
N THR A 357 14.91 8.12 -19.32
CA THR A 357 13.98 7.05 -19.66
C THR A 357 13.26 6.50 -18.43
N CYS A 358 13.75 6.76 -17.22
CA CYS A 358 13.12 6.31 -15.98
C CYS A 358 12.31 7.45 -15.32
N PRO A 359 11.12 7.14 -14.75
CA PRO A 359 10.35 8.13 -14.00
C PRO A 359 11.09 8.51 -12.71
N GLY A 360 10.90 9.74 -12.25
CA GLY A 360 11.56 10.26 -11.05
C GLY A 360 12.27 11.60 -11.28
N VAL A 361 13.08 11.99 -10.31
CA VAL A 361 13.85 13.24 -10.32
C VAL A 361 15.29 12.94 -10.69
N HIS A 362 15.81 13.63 -11.70
CA HIS A 362 17.15 13.45 -12.23
C HIS A 362 17.89 14.78 -12.21
N MET A 363 19.09 14.82 -11.62
CA MET A 363 20.02 15.95 -11.76
C MET A 363 21.15 15.54 -12.69
N LEU A 364 21.30 16.26 -13.80
CA LEU A 364 22.24 15.95 -14.88
C LEU A 364 23.11 17.16 -15.18
N THR A 365 24.42 17.03 -15.00
CA THR A 365 25.41 18.04 -15.38
C THR A 365 26.04 17.64 -16.70
N ILE A 366 25.77 18.43 -17.74
CA ILE A 366 26.18 18.14 -19.11
C ILE A 366 27.37 19.01 -19.49
N PRO A 367 28.53 18.42 -19.85
CA PRO A 367 29.66 19.19 -20.34
C PRO A 367 29.35 19.75 -21.73
N THR A 368 29.86 20.95 -22.01
CA THR A 368 29.68 21.58 -23.33
C THR A 368 31.01 21.68 -24.09
N TRP A 369 30.92 22.02 -25.37
CA TRP A 369 32.08 22.27 -26.21
C TRP A 369 31.77 23.32 -27.26
N ARG A 370 32.77 24.05 -27.74
CA ARG A 370 32.64 25.01 -28.84
C ARG A 370 33.57 24.67 -30.01
N PRO A 371 33.20 24.97 -31.26
CA PRO A 371 34.13 24.90 -32.37
C PRO A 371 35.23 25.97 -32.26
N VAL A 372 36.45 25.61 -32.67
CA VAL A 372 37.62 26.52 -32.64
C VAL A 372 38.18 26.71 -34.04
N GLY A 373 38.43 27.97 -34.40
CA GLY A 373 39.01 28.34 -35.69
C GLY A 373 40.50 28.04 -35.80
N LEU A 374 41.05 28.12 -37.02
CA LEU A 374 42.48 27.94 -37.24
C LEU A 374 43.27 29.20 -36.86
N GLY A 375 44.23 29.04 -35.95
CA GLY A 375 45.20 30.06 -35.57
C GLY A 375 44.67 31.13 -34.61
N PRO A 376 45.55 32.02 -34.11
CA PRO A 376 45.21 32.99 -33.07
C PRO A 376 44.22 34.06 -33.53
N VAL A 377 44.07 34.27 -34.85
CA VAL A 377 43.15 35.26 -35.41
C VAL A 377 41.70 34.95 -35.04
N ALA A 378 41.33 33.68 -34.92
CA ALA A 378 39.97 33.28 -34.52
C ALA A 378 39.67 33.71 -33.08
N GLU A 379 40.60 33.48 -32.15
CA GLU A 379 40.46 33.89 -30.76
C GLU A 379 40.53 35.42 -30.59
N MET A 380 41.34 36.11 -31.40
CA MET A 380 41.30 37.58 -31.45
C MET A 380 39.96 38.10 -31.97
N ARG A 381 39.39 37.50 -33.01
CA ARG A 381 38.06 37.88 -33.54
C ARG A 381 36.96 37.64 -32.52
N ARG A 382 37.02 36.51 -31.80
CA ARG A 382 36.20 36.26 -30.62
C ARG A 382 36.42 37.43 -29.67
N PHE A 383 37.57 37.57 -29.02
CA PHE A 383 37.81 38.60 -28.01
C PHE A 383 37.40 40.05 -28.41
N PHE A 384 37.73 40.51 -29.62
CA PHE A 384 37.51 41.91 -30.04
C PHE A 384 36.15 42.19 -30.69
N ILE A 385 35.58 41.26 -31.45
CA ILE A 385 34.42 41.59 -32.31
C ILE A 385 33.14 40.85 -31.87
N GLY A 386 33.25 39.73 -31.16
CA GLY A 386 32.07 38.88 -30.92
C GLY A 386 32.13 37.58 -31.71
N GLY A 387 32.77 37.61 -32.88
CA GLY A 387 32.71 36.53 -33.86
C GLY A 387 33.35 35.22 -33.38
N SER A 388 32.51 34.27 -32.98
CA SER A 388 32.84 32.86 -32.81
C SER A 388 32.45 32.06 -34.06
N PRO A 389 33.14 30.96 -34.37
CA PRO A 389 32.59 29.95 -35.28
C PRO A 389 31.29 29.40 -34.67
N GLU A 390 30.25 29.24 -35.48
CA GLU A 390 28.93 28.76 -35.06
C GLU A 390 28.56 27.52 -35.85
N LEU A 391 27.73 26.67 -35.25
CA LEU A 391 27.12 25.55 -35.96
C LEU A 391 25.92 26.06 -36.77
N GLU A 392 25.87 25.73 -38.06
CA GLU A 392 24.67 25.97 -38.88
C GLU A 392 23.47 25.15 -38.38
N ASP A 393 23.74 23.95 -37.86
CA ASP A 393 22.74 23.02 -37.35
C ASP A 393 23.18 22.51 -35.96
N LEU A 394 22.40 22.84 -34.93
CA LEU A 394 22.63 22.40 -33.55
C LEU A 394 22.55 20.87 -33.40
N THR A 395 21.82 20.16 -34.26
CA THR A 395 21.77 18.68 -34.21
C THR A 395 23.11 18.04 -34.60
N TYR A 396 24.04 18.82 -35.19
CA TYR A 396 25.42 18.40 -35.46
C TYR A 396 26.17 17.95 -34.20
N ILE A 397 25.72 18.37 -33.02
CA ILE A 397 26.26 17.90 -31.73
C ILE A 397 26.21 16.36 -31.63
N ARG A 398 25.16 15.73 -32.17
CA ARG A 398 24.99 14.27 -32.20
C ARG A 398 25.11 13.72 -33.62
N ILE A 399 24.00 13.46 -34.27
CA ILE A 399 23.96 13.03 -35.66
C ILE A 399 22.99 14.02 -36.30
N PRO A 400 23.43 14.84 -37.27
CA PRO A 400 22.54 15.78 -37.93
C PRO A 400 21.32 15.06 -38.49
N SER A 401 20.13 15.63 -38.28
CA SER A 401 18.88 15.08 -38.83
C SER A 401 18.92 14.97 -40.38
N THR A 402 19.73 15.82 -41.02
CA THR A 402 19.97 15.84 -42.47
C THR A 402 20.91 14.74 -42.97
N PHE A 403 21.61 14.02 -42.08
CA PHE A 403 22.64 13.06 -42.47
C PHE A 403 22.04 11.70 -42.87
N LYS A 404 22.16 11.33 -44.16
CA LYS A 404 21.65 10.05 -44.71
C LYS A 404 22.73 8.97 -44.92
N GLY A 405 23.97 9.22 -44.48
CA GLY A 405 25.10 8.31 -44.69
C GLY A 405 25.25 7.24 -43.60
N LYS A 406 26.09 6.23 -43.85
CA LYS A 406 26.42 5.20 -42.82
C LYS A 406 27.55 5.62 -41.87
N ARG A 407 28.40 6.58 -42.27
CA ARG A 407 29.58 7.03 -41.51
C ARG A 407 29.72 8.54 -41.58
N LEU A 408 29.51 9.22 -40.45
CA LEU A 408 29.76 10.66 -40.32
C LEU A 408 31.23 10.88 -39.95
N SER A 409 32.03 11.42 -40.86
CA SER A 409 33.40 11.83 -40.56
C SER A 409 33.40 13.25 -40.03
N ARG A 410 33.92 13.46 -38.82
CA ARG A 410 34.20 14.79 -38.24
C ARG A 410 35.68 15.17 -38.33
N PHE A 411 36.43 14.49 -39.20
CA PHE A 411 37.88 14.72 -39.33
C PHE A 411 38.17 16.16 -39.76
N GLY A 412 39.09 16.81 -39.05
CA GLY A 412 39.45 18.22 -39.27
C GLY A 412 38.60 19.22 -38.48
N PHE A 413 37.50 18.78 -37.85
CA PHE A 413 36.70 19.63 -36.98
C PHE A 413 37.37 19.76 -35.60
N ARG A 414 37.80 20.97 -35.25
CA ARG A 414 38.47 21.25 -33.97
C ARG A 414 37.48 21.80 -32.97
N THR A 415 37.46 21.23 -31.79
CA THR A 415 36.59 21.62 -30.69
C THR A 415 37.40 21.84 -29.42
N GLU A 416 36.90 22.71 -28.57
CA GLU A 416 37.40 22.93 -27.22
C GLU A 416 36.27 22.63 -26.23
N SER A 417 36.57 21.89 -25.18
CA SER A 417 35.62 21.64 -24.09
C SER A 417 35.45 22.90 -23.27
N THR A 418 34.21 23.34 -23.10
CA THR A 418 33.87 24.56 -22.39
C THR A 418 32.82 24.23 -21.35
N GLY A 419 32.98 24.71 -20.11
CA GLY A 419 32.00 24.66 -19.03
C GLY A 419 31.11 23.42 -18.90
N SER A 420 30.03 23.60 -18.15
CA SER A 420 28.96 22.61 -18.01
C SER A 420 27.66 23.26 -17.58
N VAL A 421 26.53 22.67 -17.97
CA VAL A 421 25.19 23.12 -17.58
C VAL A 421 24.49 22.02 -16.79
N THR A 422 23.92 22.40 -15.65
CA THR A 422 23.17 21.51 -14.77
C THR A 422 21.67 21.65 -15.01
N PHE A 423 21.04 20.52 -15.33
CA PHE A 423 19.60 20.37 -15.50
C PHE A 423 19.02 19.55 -14.35
N ARG A 424 17.83 19.93 -13.89
CA ARG A 424 17.01 19.13 -12.99
C ARG A 424 15.73 18.76 -13.71
N LEU A 425 15.50 17.48 -13.93
CA LEU A 425 14.35 16.96 -14.68
C LEU A 425 13.50 16.06 -13.79
N CYS A 426 12.22 16.40 -13.67
CA CYS A 426 11.20 15.56 -13.05
C CYS A 426 10.40 14.89 -14.16
N CYS A 427 10.64 13.59 -14.36
CA CYS A 427 10.01 12.79 -15.41
C CYS A 427 8.84 11.98 -14.85
N LEU A 428 7.65 12.21 -15.40
CA LEU A 428 6.41 11.53 -15.07
C LEU A 428 5.96 10.72 -16.29
N GLN A 429 5.58 9.47 -16.07
CA GLN A 429 5.15 8.56 -17.12
C GLN A 429 3.75 8.05 -16.82
N GLN A 430 2.87 8.17 -17.79
CA GLN A 430 1.49 7.70 -17.70
C GLN A 430 1.15 6.84 -18.92
N SER A 431 0.64 5.64 -18.67
CA SER A 431 0.14 4.73 -19.70
C SER A 431 -0.91 3.80 -19.09
N ARG A 432 -1.92 3.41 -19.88
CA ARG A 432 -2.92 2.43 -19.44
C ARG A 432 -2.32 1.05 -19.18
N ALA A 433 -1.25 0.69 -19.89
CA ALA A 433 -0.55 -0.59 -19.69
C ALA A 433 0.03 -0.76 -18.27
N PHE A 434 0.28 0.34 -17.55
CA PHE A 434 0.77 0.28 -16.17
C PHE A 434 -0.29 -0.20 -15.17
N LEU A 435 -1.58 -0.09 -15.50
CA LEU A 435 -2.67 -0.55 -14.64
C LEU A 435 -2.87 -2.07 -14.73
N GLU A 436 -2.75 -2.63 -15.93
CA GLU A 436 -3.01 -4.05 -16.20
C GLU A 436 -1.94 -4.98 -15.61
N ASN A 437 -0.69 -4.51 -15.46
CA ASN A 437 0.45 -5.31 -14.99
C ASN A 437 0.83 -5.11 -13.51
N SER A 438 -0.10 -4.65 -12.66
CA SER A 438 0.16 -4.35 -11.24
C SER A 438 0.69 -5.54 -10.42
N ALA A 439 0.47 -6.78 -10.86
CA ALA A 439 1.00 -8.01 -10.24
C ALA A 439 2.50 -8.27 -10.52
N LEU A 440 3.09 -7.65 -11.56
CA LEU A 440 4.47 -7.93 -12.04
C LEU A 440 5.50 -6.87 -11.65
N ARG A 441 5.16 -5.95 -10.74
CA ARG A 441 5.99 -4.80 -10.33
C ARG A 441 7.43 -5.13 -9.90
N LYS A 442 7.74 -6.38 -9.53
CA LYS A 442 9.07 -6.80 -9.04
C LYS A 442 10.13 -6.98 -10.14
N HIS A 443 9.78 -6.99 -11.44
CA HIS A 443 10.72 -7.32 -12.52
C HIS A 443 10.86 -6.26 -13.64
N MET A 444 10.43 -5.01 -13.43
CA MET A 444 10.28 -4.03 -14.54
C MET A 444 11.19 -2.80 -14.39
N GLN A 445 12.48 -2.95 -14.72
CA GLN A 445 13.52 -1.93 -14.50
C GLN A 445 13.65 -0.88 -15.63
N SER A 446 13.23 -1.14 -16.87
CA SER A 446 13.36 -0.18 -17.99
C SER A 446 12.03 0.12 -18.71
N VAL A 447 11.93 1.31 -19.33
CA VAL A 447 10.77 1.67 -20.18
C VAL A 447 10.72 0.87 -21.47
N LEU A 448 11.86 0.41 -21.97
CA LEU A 448 11.89 -0.50 -23.11
C LEU A 448 11.28 -1.87 -22.76
N ASP A 449 11.47 -2.38 -21.54
CA ASP A 449 10.77 -3.59 -21.08
C ASP A 449 9.26 -3.35 -20.94
N ARG A 450 8.86 -2.11 -20.60
CA ARG A 450 7.45 -1.71 -20.46
C ARG A 450 6.74 -1.50 -21.81
N LEU A 451 7.47 -1.09 -22.85
CA LEU A 451 6.99 -0.96 -24.23
C LEU A 451 7.19 -2.27 -25.03
N GLY A 452 8.17 -3.11 -24.69
CA GLY A 452 8.40 -4.42 -25.31
C GLY A 452 7.39 -5.50 -24.89
N GLY A 453 6.69 -5.27 -23.77
CA GLY A 453 5.57 -6.10 -23.29
C GLY A 453 4.31 -6.06 -24.17
N PHE A 454 4.29 -5.24 -25.23
CA PHE A 454 3.23 -5.24 -26.25
C PHE A 454 3.41 -6.35 -27.28
N SER A 455 4.58 -7.01 -27.36
CA SER A 455 4.69 -8.20 -28.19
C SER A 455 3.80 -9.31 -27.62
N GLN A 456 3.19 -10.10 -28.52
CA GLN A 456 2.20 -11.15 -28.31
C GLN A 456 2.54 -12.21 -27.23
N GLN A 457 3.62 -12.07 -26.47
CA GLN A 457 4.02 -12.96 -25.38
C GLN A 457 3.04 -12.91 -24.21
N SER A 458 2.43 -11.77 -23.85
CA SER A 458 1.46 -11.74 -22.74
C SER A 458 0.13 -12.42 -23.11
N SER A 459 -0.34 -12.24 -24.34
CA SER A 459 -1.52 -12.93 -24.87
C SER A 459 -1.24 -14.43 -25.03
N VAL A 460 -0.06 -14.81 -25.53
CA VAL A 460 0.35 -16.23 -25.63
C VAL A 460 0.52 -16.87 -24.25
N TYR A 461 1.07 -16.16 -23.26
CA TYR A 461 1.23 -16.67 -21.90
C TYR A 461 -0.13 -16.82 -21.19
N ASN A 462 -1.02 -15.84 -21.34
CA ASN A 462 -2.40 -15.92 -20.82
C ASN A 462 -3.20 -17.04 -21.49
N VAL A 463 -3.04 -17.25 -22.80
CA VAL A 463 -3.66 -18.38 -23.53
C VAL A 463 -3.05 -19.71 -23.09
N LEU A 464 -1.73 -19.81 -22.91
CA LEU A 464 -1.07 -21.00 -22.39
C LEU A 464 -1.51 -21.33 -20.96
N GLU A 465 -1.66 -20.34 -20.11
CA GLU A 465 -2.11 -20.51 -18.73
C GLU A 465 -3.59 -20.92 -18.67
N ALA A 466 -4.44 -20.31 -19.51
CA ALA A 466 -5.84 -20.71 -19.67
C ALA A 466 -5.96 -22.15 -20.21
N PHE A 467 -5.12 -22.52 -21.18
CA PHE A 467 -5.06 -23.87 -21.73
C PHE A 467 -4.58 -24.89 -20.69
N GLN A 468 -3.57 -24.54 -19.88
CA GLN A 468 -3.09 -25.40 -18.79
C GLN A 468 -4.12 -25.54 -17.66
N ARG A 469 -4.88 -24.50 -17.32
CA ARG A 469 -6.01 -24.60 -16.38
C ARG A 469 -7.13 -25.47 -16.93
N ALA A 470 -7.50 -25.28 -18.20
CA ALA A 470 -8.52 -26.10 -18.86
C ALA A 470 -8.09 -27.58 -18.91
N ARG A 471 -6.82 -27.86 -19.20
CA ARG A 471 -6.27 -29.22 -19.21
C ARG A 471 -6.26 -29.87 -17.83
N ARG A 472 -5.93 -29.12 -16.77
CA ARG A 472 -6.01 -29.62 -15.38
C ARG A 472 -7.45 -29.97 -14.99
N ARG A 473 -8.40 -29.08 -15.26
CA ARG A 473 -9.83 -29.35 -15.02
C ARG A 473 -10.33 -30.57 -15.81
N MET A 474 -9.85 -30.76 -17.04
CA MET A 474 -10.21 -31.92 -17.86
C MET A 474 -9.60 -33.22 -17.31
N GLN A 475 -8.40 -33.18 -16.73
CA GLN A 475 -7.77 -34.32 -16.08
C GLN A 475 -8.48 -34.67 -14.76
N GLU A 476 -8.77 -33.67 -13.93
CA GLU A 476 -9.55 -33.84 -12.70
C GLU A 476 -10.95 -34.40 -12.99
N ALA A 477 -11.64 -33.89 -14.01
CA ALA A 477 -12.94 -34.41 -14.45
C ALA A 477 -12.87 -35.84 -15.01
N ARG A 478 -11.73 -36.23 -15.58
CA ARG A 478 -11.48 -37.59 -16.08
C ARG A 478 -11.18 -38.57 -14.96
N GLU A 479 -10.51 -38.12 -13.91
CA GLU A 479 -10.24 -38.91 -12.70
C GLU A 479 -11.48 -39.04 -11.81
N SER A 480 -12.40 -38.07 -11.84
CA SER A 480 -13.68 -38.12 -11.12
C SER A 480 -14.78 -38.92 -11.83
N LEU A 481 -14.54 -39.46 -13.02
CA LEU A 481 -15.51 -40.28 -13.74
C LEU A 481 -15.51 -41.72 -13.20
N PRO A 482 -16.69 -42.33 -12.91
CA PRO A 482 -16.77 -43.71 -12.48
C PRO A 482 -16.13 -44.66 -13.52
N GLN A 483 -15.30 -45.60 -13.05
CA GLN A 483 -14.56 -46.55 -13.91
C GLN A 483 -15.46 -47.42 -14.80
N ASP A 484 -16.76 -47.50 -14.50
CA ASP A 484 -17.75 -48.29 -15.24
C ASP A 484 -18.03 -47.78 -16.66
N LEU A 485 -17.75 -46.50 -16.96
CA LEU A 485 -17.95 -45.92 -18.29
C LEU A 485 -16.72 -46.07 -19.21
N ILE A 486 -15.55 -46.39 -18.67
CA ILE A 486 -14.29 -46.47 -19.45
C ILE A 486 -14.17 -47.84 -20.15
N ASN A 487 -14.81 -48.88 -19.62
CA ASN A 487 -14.67 -50.26 -20.11
C ASN A 487 -15.69 -50.70 -21.17
N THR A 488 -16.65 -49.86 -21.57
CA THR A 488 -17.68 -50.24 -22.57
C THR A 488 -17.26 -50.04 -24.03
N SER A 489 -16.08 -49.44 -24.29
CA SER A 489 -15.60 -49.21 -25.67
C SER A 489 -14.56 -50.21 -26.18
N ALA A 490 -14.16 -51.22 -25.39
CA ALA A 490 -13.16 -52.22 -25.78
C ALA A 490 -13.75 -53.59 -26.22
N SER A 491 -15.08 -53.74 -26.25
CA SER A 491 -15.74 -55.03 -26.49
C SER A 491 -16.72 -55.00 -27.67
N ALA A 492 -16.26 -54.50 -28.82
CA ALA A 492 -16.94 -54.70 -30.10
C ALA A 492 -15.91 -54.72 -31.26
N VAL A 493 -15.26 -55.87 -31.43
CA VAL A 493 -14.66 -56.32 -32.69
C VAL A 493 -15.18 -57.71 -32.97
#